data_AF-A0A0R2YK36-F1
#
_entry.id   AF-A0A0R2YK36-F1
#
_cell.length_a   1.000
_cell.length_b   1.000
_cell.length_c   1.000
_cell.angle_alpha   90.00
_cell.angle_beta   90.00
_cell.angle_gamma   90.00
#
_symmetry.space_group_name_H-M   'P 1'
#
loop_
_entity.id
_entity.type
_entity.pdbx_description
1 polymer ?
#
loop_
_entity_poly.entity_id
_entity_poly.type
_entity_poly.pdbx_seq_one_letter_code
_entity_poly.pdbx_strand_id
1 'polypeptide(L)'
;MTTTARTTTAIARDALDQLAVCKETLRQLEALFWSIKTETRSSSQSKLAAVGAFVSLDIGDLVDGTVSEWSKELDDLEDAGGAE
;
A
#
# COMPACT_ATOMS: atom_id res chain seq x y z
N MET A 1 23.16 24.07 -3.30
CA MET A 1 21.93 23.80 -2.53
C MET A 1 21.62 22.32 -2.69
N THR A 2 22.14 21.44 -1.82
CA THR A 2 22.02 19.97 -1.99
C THR A 2 21.53 19.25 -0.73
N THR A 3 21.68 19.87 0.45
CA THR A 3 21.25 19.29 1.73
C THR A 3 19.73 19.15 1.85
N THR A 4 18.95 20.12 1.35
CA THR A 4 17.48 20.11 1.45
C THR A 4 16.81 19.08 0.54
N ALA A 5 17.38 18.82 -0.64
CA ALA A 5 16.90 17.79 -1.56
C ALA A 5 17.10 16.39 -0.94
N ARG A 6 18.28 16.11 -0.39
CA ARG A 6 18.58 14.82 0.25
C ARG A 6 17.66 14.51 1.44
N THR A 7 17.23 15.54 2.18
CA THR A 7 16.25 15.37 3.27
C THR A 7 14.83 15.14 2.78
N THR A 8 14.42 15.77 1.66
CA THR A 8 13.06 15.60 1.13
C THR A 8 12.88 14.24 0.47
N THR A 9 13.89 13.75 -0.25
CA THR A 9 13.91 12.39 -0.80
C THR A 9 13.85 11.33 0.30
N ALA A 10 14.60 11.51 1.40
CA ALA A 10 14.54 10.59 2.54
C ALA A 10 13.16 10.56 3.20
N ILE A 11 12.48 11.71 3.32
CA ILE A 11 11.10 11.79 3.84
C ILE A 11 10.13 11.08 2.89
N ALA A 12 10.28 11.27 1.57
CA ALA A 12 9.44 10.60 0.59
C ALA A 12 9.61 9.08 0.62
N ARG A 13 10.84 8.58 0.82
CA ARG A 13 11.13 7.15 0.93
C ARG A 13 10.52 6.53 2.19
N ASP A 14 10.65 7.21 3.33
CA ASP A 14 10.01 6.77 4.59
C ASP A 14 8.47 6.74 4.45
N ALA A 15 7.88 7.71 3.76
CA ALA A 15 6.44 7.70 3.48
C ALA A 15 6.03 6.50 2.60
N LEU A 16 6.81 6.18 1.56
CA LEU A 16 6.56 5.01 0.70
C LEU A 16 6.67 3.69 1.47
N ASP A 17 7.67 3.56 2.35
CA ASP A 17 7.81 2.39 3.22
C ASP A 17 6.60 2.24 4.15
N GLN A 18 6.09 3.33 4.72
CA GLN A 18 4.87 3.30 5.54
C GLN A 18 3.63 2.90 4.72
N LEU A 19 3.50 3.37 3.47
CA LEU A 19 2.43 2.92 2.58
C LEU A 19 2.54 1.43 2.25
N ALA A 20 3.75 0.90 2.08
CA ALA A 20 3.97 -0.53 1.88
C ALA A 20 3.53 -1.37 3.09
N VAL A 21 3.76 -0.88 4.31
CA VAL A 21 3.25 -1.51 5.54
C VAL A 21 1.72 -1.46 5.60
N CYS A 22 1.11 -0.34 5.18
CA CYS A 22 -0.35 -0.21 5.10
C CYS A 22 -0.96 -1.22 4.11
N LYS A 23 -0.33 -1.39 2.94
CA LYS A 23 -0.70 -2.40 1.94
C LYS A 23 -0.72 -3.81 2.52
N GLU A 24 0.32 -4.18 3.26
CA GLU A 24 0.40 -5.51 3.89
C GLU A 24 -0.70 -5.72 4.94
N THR A 25 -1.04 -4.67 5.69
CA THR A 25 -2.16 -4.68 6.64
C THR A 25 -3.49 -4.92 5.92
N LEU A 26 -3.71 -4.28 4.77
CA LEU A 26 -4.92 -4.48 3.96
C LEU A 26 -5.03 -5.93 3.44
N ARG A 27 -3.92 -6.54 3.01
CA ARG A 27 -3.89 -7.97 2.61
C ARG A 27 -4.26 -8.90 3.77
N GLN A 28 -3.76 -8.62 4.97
CA GLN A 28 -4.12 -9.41 6.15
C GLN A 28 -5.61 -9.27 6.49
N LEU A 29 -6.18 -8.07 6.35
CA LEU A 29 -7.61 -7.84 6.52
C LEU A 29 -8.43 -8.60 5.46
N GLU A 30 -8.01 -8.60 4.20
CA GLU A 30 -8.65 -9.39 3.15
C GLU A 30 -8.69 -10.88 3.51
N ALA A 31 -7.55 -11.45 3.93
CA ALA A 31 -7.45 -12.85 4.32
C ALA A 31 -8.34 -13.19 5.54
N LEU A 32 -8.41 -12.28 6.51
CA LEU A 32 -9.29 -12.42 7.67
C LEU A 32 -10.76 -12.46 7.25
N PHE A 33 -11.17 -11.53 6.38
CA PHE A 33 -12.54 -11.48 5.88
C PHE A 33 -12.91 -12.71 5.04
N TRP A 34 -11.99 -13.22 4.22
CA TRP A 34 -12.18 -14.51 3.55
C TRP A 34 -12.37 -15.66 4.54
N SER A 35 -11.55 -15.72 5.59
CA SER A 35 -11.65 -16.74 6.63
C SER A 35 -13.01 -16.68 7.34
N ILE A 36 -13.45 -15.48 7.76
CA ILE A 36 -14.77 -15.26 8.37
C ILE A 36 -15.89 -15.71 7.43
N LYS A 37 -15.81 -15.36 6.14
CA LYS A 37 -16.79 -15.77 5.13
C LYS A 37 -16.88 -17.29 5.01
N THR A 38 -15.75 -18.00 5.07
CA THR A 38 -15.72 -19.47 4.98
C THR A 38 -16.25 -20.16 6.24
N GLU A 39 -16.02 -19.60 7.43
CA GLU A 39 -16.46 -20.22 8.69
C GLU A 39 -17.92 -19.89 9.06
N THR A 40 -18.48 -18.81 8.52
CA THR A 40 -19.80 -18.35 8.95
C THR A 40 -20.94 -18.94 8.13
N ARG A 41 -21.80 -19.74 8.76
CA ARG A 41 -23.04 -20.27 8.16
C ARG A 41 -24.16 -19.22 7.94
N SER A 42 -24.07 -18.05 8.58
CA SER A 42 -25.09 -16.99 8.50
C SER A 42 -24.93 -16.13 7.24
N SER A 43 -26.04 -15.88 6.53
CA SER A 43 -26.03 -15.16 5.25
C SER A 43 -25.63 -13.67 5.36
N SER A 44 -25.89 -13.02 6.49
CA SER A 44 -25.56 -11.59 6.66
C SER A 44 -24.10 -11.37 7.02
N GLN A 45 -23.54 -12.21 7.89
CA GLN A 45 -22.12 -12.14 8.30
C GLN A 45 -21.18 -12.54 7.16
N SER A 46 -21.55 -13.55 6.37
CA SER A 46 -20.80 -13.92 5.16
C SER A 46 -20.82 -12.83 4.07
N LYS A 47 -21.94 -12.11 3.90
CA LYS A 47 -22.02 -10.95 3.01
C LYS A 47 -21.15 -9.78 3.50
N LEU A 48 -21.21 -9.44 4.79
CA LEU A 48 -20.35 -8.41 5.39
C LEU A 48 -18.87 -8.74 5.25
N ALA A 49 -18.51 -9.99 5.51
CA ALA A 49 -17.14 -10.46 5.30
C ALA A 49 -16.73 -10.41 3.82
N ALA A 50 -17.60 -10.79 2.88
CA ALA A 50 -17.32 -10.63 1.46
C ALA A 50 -17.08 -9.17 1.03
N VAL A 51 -17.86 -8.22 1.58
CA VAL A 51 -17.66 -6.78 1.34
C VAL A 51 -16.34 -6.31 1.93
N GLY A 52 -16.02 -6.73 3.16
CA GLY A 52 -14.74 -6.41 3.79
C GLY A 52 -13.54 -6.90 2.98
N ALA A 53 -13.58 -8.13 2.48
CA ALA A 53 -12.53 -8.68 1.62
C ALA A 53 -12.39 -7.87 0.33
N PHE A 54 -13.51 -7.56 -0.33
CA PHE A 54 -13.49 -6.80 -1.59
C PHE A 54 -12.90 -5.40 -1.43
N VAL A 55 -13.29 -4.68 -0.37
CA VAL A 55 -12.77 -3.33 -0.09
C VAL A 55 -11.28 -3.39 0.25
N SER A 56 -10.84 -4.36 1.05
CA SER A 56 -9.42 -4.52 1.37
C SER A 56 -8.57 -4.83 0.13
N LEU A 57 -9.07 -5.65 -0.79
CA LEU A 57 -8.39 -5.96 -2.06
C LEU A 57 -8.29 -4.72 -2.96
N ASP A 58 -9.41 -4.01 -3.18
CA ASP A 58 -9.46 -2.82 -4.05
C ASP A 58 -8.54 -1.70 -3.56
N ILE A 59 -8.55 -1.43 -2.25
CA ILE A 59 -7.63 -0.45 -1.64
C ILE A 59 -6.19 -0.96 -1.70
N GLY A 60 -5.96 -2.26 -1.48
CA GLY A 60 -4.63 -2.88 -1.56
C GLY A 60 -4.00 -2.73 -2.94
N ASP A 61 -4.78 -2.96 -4.01
CA ASP A 61 -4.35 -2.83 -5.40
C ASP A 61 -4.09 -1.36 -5.79
N LEU A 62 -4.95 -0.43 -5.34
CA LEU A 62 -4.75 1.00 -5.53
C LEU A 62 -3.44 1.49 -4.88
N VAL A 63 -3.20 1.07 -3.63
CA VAL A 63 -1.97 1.42 -2.89
C VAL A 63 -0.75 0.82 -3.59
N ASP A 64 -0.83 -0.40 -4.12
CA ASP A 64 0.30 -1.03 -4.82
C ASP A 64 0.72 -0.25 -6.07
N GLY A 65 -0.25 0.10 -6.92
CA GLY A 65 0.01 0.88 -8.14
C GLY A 65 0.64 2.23 -7.81
N THR A 66 0.09 2.91 -6.80
CA THR A 66 0.56 4.23 -6.35
C THR A 66 1.99 4.16 -5.79
N VAL A 67 2.28 3.20 -4.90
CA VAL A 67 3.61 3.02 -4.31
C VAL A 67 4.64 2.67 -5.38
N SER A 68 4.29 1.80 -6.34
CA SER A 68 5.21 1.40 -7.41
C SER A 68 5.52 2.58 -8.35
N GLU A 69 4.54 3.41 -8.66
CA GLU A 69 4.73 4.60 -9.51
C GLU A 69 5.62 5.63 -8.82
N TRP A 70 5.30 5.98 -7.57
CA TRP A 70 6.03 6.99 -6.82
C TRP A 70 7.44 6.54 -6.41
N SER A 71 7.64 5.25 -6.12
CA SER A 71 8.99 4.71 -5.89
C SER A 71 9.88 4.89 -7.12
N LYS A 72 9.33 4.59 -8.30
CA LYS A 72 10.06 4.76 -9.56
C LYS A 72 10.38 6.22 -9.84
N GLU A 73 9.42 7.12 -9.66
CA GLU A 73 9.65 8.56 -9.82
C GLU A 73 10.73 9.08 -8.86
N LEU A 74 10.72 8.56 -7.62
CA LEU A 74 11.73 8.92 -6.62
C LEU A 74 13.14 8.43 -7.00
N ASP A 75 13.26 7.19 -7.48
CA ASP A 75 14.53 6.63 -7.95
C ASP A 75 15.05 7.39 -9.19
N ASP A 76 14.17 7.73 -10.14
CA ASP A 76 14.51 8.51 -11.33
C ASP A 76 15.03 9.93 -10.96
N LEU A 77 14.48 10.55 -9.92
CA LEU A 77 14.92 11.84 -9.39
C LEU A 77 16.27 11.77 -8.66
N GLU A 78 16.55 10.67 -7.95
CA GLU A 78 17.85 10.44 -7.30
C GLU A 78 18.96 10.24 -8.34
N ASP A 79 18.70 9.45 -9.38
CA ASP A 79 19.66 9.19 -10.45
C ASP A 79 19.94 10.44 -11.30
N ALA A 80 18.91 11.26 -11.58
CA ALA A 80 19.09 12.52 -12.31
C ALA A 80 19.88 13.57 -11.51
N GLY A 81 19.77 13.57 -10.17
CA GLY A 81 20.50 14.48 -9.29
C GLY A 81 21.95 14.07 -8.98
N GLY A 82 22.38 12.86 -9.39
CA GLY A 82 23.72 12.33 -9.20
C GLY A 82 24.69 12.54 -10.38
N ALA A 83 24.22 13.15 -11.47
CA ALA A 83 24.98 13.33 -12.72
C ALA A 83 25.68 14.71 -12.87
N GLU A 84 25.70 15.55 -11.82
CA GLU A 84 26.37 16.86 -11.79
C GLU A 84 27.64 16.88 -10.92
#